data_AF-A0A816MHV6-F1
#
_entry.id   AF-A0A816MHV6-F1
#
_cell.length_a   1.000
_cell.length_b   1.000
_cell.length_c   1.000
_cell.angle_alpha   90.00
_cell.angle_beta   90.00
_cell.angle_gamma   90.00
#
_symmetry.space_group_name_H-M   'P 1'
#
loop_
_entity.id
_entity.type
_entity.pdbx_description
1 polymer ?
#
loop_
_entity_poly.entity_id
_entity_poly.type
_entity_poly.pdbx_seq_one_letter_code
_entity_poly.pdbx_strand_id
1 'polypeptide(L)'
;MDGCGQIQCVNGGVCYENLPDLSISAYCLCKNGYTGKFCEIEYFQCQGNGRFPDLHNCARGKYFECIHYDNDGSNPYGVLLSRNCPATLRFNVFTDQCDYSANVQCI
;
A
#
# COMPACT_ATOMS: atom_id res chain seq x y z
N MET A 1 -4.69 28.58 -12.96
CA MET A 1 -5.17 27.19 -13.03
C MET A 1 -4.71 26.55 -11.74
N ASP A 2 -5.63 26.07 -10.93
CA ASP A 2 -5.35 25.36 -9.67
C ASP A 2 -5.37 23.86 -10.03
N GLY A 3 -4.23 23.21 -9.88
CA GLY A 3 -4.05 21.79 -10.19
C GLY A 3 -4.92 20.91 -9.29
N CYS A 4 -5.12 21.30 -8.03
CA CYS A 4 -6.06 20.61 -7.14
C CYS A 4 -7.52 20.96 -7.42
N GLY A 5 -7.80 22.09 -8.08
CA GLY A 5 -9.13 22.42 -8.60
C GLY A 5 -9.64 21.46 -9.69
N GLN A 6 -8.75 20.72 -10.36
CA GLN A 6 -9.12 19.75 -11.40
C GLN A 6 -9.00 18.29 -10.95
N ILE A 7 -8.35 18.02 -9.82
CA ILE A 7 -8.12 16.66 -9.30
C ILE A 7 -9.05 16.42 -8.11
N GLN A 8 -9.74 15.30 -8.12
CA GLN A 8 -10.58 14.87 -7.00
C GLN A 8 -9.98 13.61 -6.40
N CYS A 9 -9.27 13.77 -5.28
CA CYS A 9 -8.80 12.63 -4.50
C CYS A 9 -9.98 12.04 -3.71
N VAL A 10 -10.21 10.74 -3.84
CA VAL A 10 -11.28 10.02 -3.13
C VAL A 10 -10.72 9.26 -1.92
N ASN A 11 -11.60 8.60 -1.16
CA ASN A 11 -11.24 7.75 -0.01
C ASN A 11 -10.34 8.42 1.04
N GLY A 12 -10.48 9.74 1.21
CA GLY A 12 -9.71 10.53 2.17
C GLY A 12 -8.28 10.83 1.72
N GLY A 13 -7.96 10.70 0.42
CA GLY A 13 -6.72 11.20 -0.14
C GLY A 13 -6.63 12.73 -0.09
N VAL A 14 -5.41 13.25 0.05
CA VAL A 14 -5.15 14.70 0.12
C VAL A 14 -4.47 15.14 -1.16
N CYS A 15 -5.00 16.19 -1.80
CA CYS A 15 -4.39 16.74 -3.00
C CYS A 15 -3.22 17.65 -2.63
N TYR A 16 -2.09 17.47 -3.32
CA TYR A 16 -0.93 18.33 -3.23
C TYR A 16 -0.62 18.91 -4.60
N GLU A 17 -0.31 20.20 -4.62
CA GLU A 17 0.22 20.89 -5.79
C GLU A 17 1.74 20.96 -5.70
N ASN A 18 2.39 20.70 -6.82
CA ASN A 18 3.81 20.88 -7.02
C ASN A 18 4.02 21.83 -8.20
N LEU A 19 4.94 22.78 -8.04
CA LEU A 19 5.29 23.79 -9.04
C LEU A 19 6.72 23.56 -9.60
N PRO A 20 7.00 22.44 -10.30
CA PRO A 20 8.24 22.32 -11.03
C PRO A 20 8.21 23.19 -12.30
N ASP A 21 9.26 23.99 -12.52
CA ASP A 21 9.53 24.71 -13.77
C ASP A 21 8.30 25.41 -14.41
N LEU A 22 7.62 26.26 -13.64
CA LEU A 22 6.44 27.06 -14.08
C LEU A 22 5.22 26.24 -14.56
N SER A 23 5.22 24.92 -14.40
CA SER A 23 4.07 24.05 -14.65
C SER A 23 3.42 23.64 -13.33
N ILE A 24 2.12 23.88 -13.18
CA ILE A 24 1.35 23.33 -12.07
C ILE A 24 1.08 21.85 -12.33
N SER A 25 1.61 21.01 -11.46
CA SER A 25 1.32 19.58 -11.39
C SER A 25 0.63 19.29 -10.07
N ALA A 26 -0.42 18.49 -10.07
CA ALA A 26 -1.09 18.09 -8.83
C ALA A 26 -1.18 16.56 -8.76
N TYR A 27 -1.11 16.03 -7.55
CA TYR A 27 -1.18 14.60 -7.29
C TYR A 27 -1.88 14.33 -5.96
N CYS A 28 -2.49 13.14 -5.85
CA CYS A 28 -3.12 12.69 -4.62
C CYS A 28 -2.11 11.94 -3.76
N LEU A 29 -1.99 12.35 -2.49
CA LEU A 29 -1.41 11.52 -1.45
C LEU A 29 -2.51 10.65 -0.86
N CYS A 30 -2.42 9.33 -1.09
CA CYS A 30 -3.44 8.40 -0.62
C CYS A 30 -3.29 8.07 0.85
N LYS A 31 -4.44 7.97 1.52
CA LYS A 31 -4.51 7.43 2.87
C LYS A 31 -4.16 5.94 2.84
N ASN A 32 -3.59 5.44 3.94
CA ASN A 32 -3.35 4.01 4.11
C ASN A 32 -4.62 3.20 3.82
N GLY A 33 -4.48 2.12 3.06
CA GLY A 33 -5.61 1.36 2.54
C GLY A 33 -5.95 1.64 1.09
N TYR A 34 -5.47 2.75 0.51
CA TYR A 34 -5.86 3.16 -0.84
C TYR A 34 -4.65 3.49 -1.73
N THR A 35 -4.82 3.28 -3.02
CA THR A 35 -3.84 3.60 -4.07
C THR A 35 -4.57 4.04 -5.35
N GLY A 36 -3.83 4.29 -6.42
CA GLY A 36 -4.37 4.84 -7.67
C GLY A 36 -4.13 6.34 -7.79
N LYS A 37 -4.37 6.89 -8.98
CA LYS A 37 -4.08 8.30 -9.28
C LYS A 37 -4.91 9.25 -8.41
N PHE A 38 -6.12 8.80 -8.07
CA PHE A 38 -7.10 9.54 -7.30
C PHE A 38 -7.41 8.85 -5.97
N CYS A 39 -6.63 7.84 -5.57
CA CYS A 39 -6.87 7.02 -4.37
C CYS A 39 -8.16 6.18 -4.45
N GLU A 40 -8.59 5.86 -5.65
CA GLU A 40 -9.83 5.14 -5.97
C GLU A 40 -9.73 3.63 -5.76
N ILE A 41 -8.51 3.09 -5.68
CA ILE A 41 -8.27 1.65 -5.57
C ILE A 41 -8.08 1.31 -4.09
N GLU A 42 -8.96 0.48 -3.55
CA GLU A 42 -8.76 -0.13 -2.23
C GLU A 42 -7.65 -1.19 -2.34
N TYR A 43 -6.55 -0.97 -1.64
CA TYR A 43 -5.33 -1.75 -1.78
C TYR A 43 -5.21 -2.79 -0.68
N PHE A 44 -5.03 -2.33 0.57
CA PHE A 44 -4.88 -3.18 1.74
C PHE A 44 -4.83 -2.34 3.03
N GLN A 45 -5.67 -2.64 4.02
CA GLN A 45 -5.59 -2.07 5.36
C GLN A 45 -5.10 -3.13 6.36
N CYS A 46 -4.25 -2.72 7.30
CA CYS A 46 -3.82 -3.62 8.36
C CYS A 46 -5.02 -4.07 9.19
N GLN A 47 -5.25 -5.38 9.23
CA GLN A 47 -6.27 -5.99 10.09
C GLN A 47 -5.73 -6.28 11.50
N GLY A 48 -4.42 -6.19 11.68
CA GLY A 48 -3.70 -6.42 12.93
C GLY A 48 -2.21 -6.63 12.69
N ASN A 49 -1.47 -6.93 13.75
CA ASN A 49 -0.06 -7.31 13.64
C ASN A 49 0.09 -8.62 12.87
N GLY A 50 0.95 -8.64 11.86
CA GLY A 50 1.17 -9.85 11.07
C GLY A 50 1.72 -9.57 9.68
N ARG A 51 1.85 -10.62 8.88
CA ARG A 51 2.27 -10.54 7.49
C ARG A 51 1.14 -10.97 6.56
N PHE A 52 0.97 -10.23 5.47
CA PHE A 52 -0.16 -10.36 4.56
C PHE A 52 0.34 -10.36 3.11
N PRO A 53 -0.31 -11.10 2.20
CA PRO A 53 0.11 -11.13 0.80
C PRO A 53 -0.14 -9.78 0.13
N ASP A 54 0.80 -9.34 -0.70
CA ASP A 54 0.52 -8.29 -1.69
C ASP A 54 -0.03 -8.98 -2.94
N LEU A 55 -1.36 -9.00 -3.12
CA LEU A 55 -1.99 -9.69 -4.26
C LEU A 55 -1.52 -9.11 -5.61
N HIS A 56 -1.29 -7.79 -5.68
CA HIS A 56 -0.86 -7.13 -6.91
C HIS A 56 0.59 -7.46 -7.28
N ASN A 57 1.44 -7.71 -6.28
CA ASN A 57 2.87 -7.96 -6.49
C ASN A 57 3.35 -9.31 -5.97
N CYS A 58 2.45 -10.27 -5.75
CA CYS A 58 2.77 -11.59 -5.21
C CYS A 58 3.82 -12.32 -6.07
N ALA A 59 3.70 -12.23 -7.39
CA ALA A 59 4.66 -12.84 -8.32
C ALA A 59 6.07 -12.23 -8.22
N ARG A 60 6.19 -11.02 -7.67
CA ARG A 60 7.45 -10.31 -7.40
C ARG A 60 7.97 -10.57 -5.98
N GLY A 61 7.34 -11.48 -5.23
CA GLY A 61 7.70 -11.81 -3.85
C GLY A 61 7.37 -10.71 -2.85
N LYS A 62 6.47 -9.79 -3.19
CA LYS A 62 6.05 -8.72 -2.28
C LYS A 62 5.04 -9.24 -1.26
N TYR A 63 5.16 -8.75 -0.04
CA TYR A 63 4.19 -8.93 1.03
C TYR A 63 4.20 -7.70 1.95
N PHE A 64 3.18 -7.57 2.78
CA PHE A 64 3.09 -6.53 3.79
C PHE A 64 3.40 -7.09 5.17
N GLU A 65 4.10 -6.30 5.97
CA GLU A 65 4.20 -6.49 7.41
C GLU A 65 3.48 -5.32 8.08
N CYS A 66 2.49 -5.64 8.90
CA CYS A 66 1.70 -4.69 9.64
C CYS A 66 2.15 -4.66 11.09
N ILE A 67 2.36 -3.46 11.62
CA ILE A 67 2.75 -3.23 13.00
C ILE A 67 1.87 -2.13 13.63
N HIS A 68 1.16 -2.48 14.69
CA HIS A 68 0.42 -1.63 15.59
C HIS A 68 1.21 -1.52 16.88
N TYR A 69 1.75 -0.32 17.13
CA TYR A 69 2.54 -0.03 18.33
C TYR A 69 1.65 0.41 19.50
N ASP A 70 0.47 0.96 19.19
CA ASP A 70 -0.39 1.62 20.16
C ASP A 70 -1.55 0.71 20.56
N ASN A 71 -1.69 0.47 21.86
CA ASN A 71 -2.90 -0.15 22.44
C ASN A 71 -4.04 0.86 22.63
N ASP A 72 -3.76 2.15 22.46
CA ASP A 72 -4.69 3.27 22.68
C ASP A 72 -5.49 3.65 21.42
N GLY A 73 -5.18 3.04 20.27
CA GLY A 73 -5.89 3.30 19.02
C GLY A 73 -5.57 4.65 18.37
N SER A 74 -4.52 5.34 18.82
CA SER A 74 -3.99 6.59 18.22
C SER A 74 -3.61 6.41 16.74
N ASN A 75 -3.15 5.22 16.35
CA ASN A 75 -3.01 4.80 14.96
C ASN A 75 -3.90 3.56 14.67
N PRO A 76 -5.17 3.76 14.30
CA PRO A 76 -6.09 2.65 14.04
C PRO A 76 -5.75 1.88 12.75
N TYR A 77 -4.90 2.43 11.89
CA TYR A 77 -4.53 1.83 10.60
C TYR A 77 -3.22 1.04 10.66
N GLY A 78 -2.50 1.09 11.79
CA GLY A 78 -1.18 0.49 11.91
C GLY A 78 -0.13 1.13 10.99
N VAL A 79 1.08 0.59 11.03
CA VAL A 79 2.17 0.92 10.10
C VAL A 79 2.25 -0.20 9.07
N LEU A 80 2.03 0.15 7.80
CA LEU A 80 2.11 -0.78 6.67
C LEU A 80 3.52 -0.75 6.07
N LEU A 81 4.27 -1.84 6.24
CA LEU A 81 5.62 -1.99 5.69
C LEU A 81 5.59 -2.90 4.46
N SER A 82 5.99 -2.38 3.29
CA SER A 82 6.21 -3.22 2.11
C SER A 82 7.53 -3.98 2.23
N ARG A 83 7.46 -5.31 2.16
CA ARG A 83 8.62 -6.20 2.27
C ARG A 83 8.75 -7.08 1.04
N ASN A 84 9.97 -7.58 0.83
CA ASN A 84 10.30 -8.47 -0.27
C ASN A 84 10.77 -9.80 0.30
N CYS A 85 10.31 -10.89 -0.29
CA CYS A 85 10.94 -12.18 -0.12
C CYS A 85 12.34 -12.17 -0.76
N PRO A 86 13.30 -12.91 -0.20
CA PRO A 86 14.62 -13.02 -0.78
C PRO A 86 14.60 -13.76 -2.12
N ALA A 87 15.51 -13.39 -3.01
CA ALA A 87 15.64 -13.96 -4.35
C ALA A 87 14.31 -13.95 -5.13
N THR A 88 13.88 -15.10 -5.64
CA THR A 88 12.65 -15.28 -6.44
C THR A 88 11.53 -15.99 -5.64
N LEU A 89 11.67 -16.07 -4.32
CA LEU A 89 10.67 -16.67 -3.44
C LEU A 89 9.40 -15.82 -3.37
N ARG A 90 8.29 -16.44 -2.97
CA ARG A 90 6.98 -15.81 -2.84
C ARG A 90 6.46 -15.99 -1.43
N PHE A 91 5.67 -15.03 -0.94
CA PHE A 91 5.12 -15.12 0.41
C PHE A 91 4.00 -16.16 0.45
N ASN A 92 4.18 -17.19 1.26
CA ASN A 92 3.22 -18.25 1.49
C ASN A 92 2.39 -17.91 2.73
N VAL A 93 1.12 -17.58 2.49
CA VAL A 93 0.16 -17.21 3.54
C VAL A 93 -0.14 -18.36 4.51
N PHE A 94 0.06 -19.61 4.10
CA PHE A 94 -0.22 -20.78 4.92
C PHE A 94 0.90 -21.07 5.93
N THR A 95 2.14 -20.72 5.58
CA THR A 95 3.32 -20.94 6.44
C THR A 95 3.86 -19.66 7.07
N ASP A 96 3.28 -18.50 6.71
CA ASP A 96 3.72 -17.17 7.12
C ASP A 96 5.21 -16.89 6.78
N GLN A 97 5.67 -17.44 5.65
CA GLN A 97 7.08 -17.43 5.26
C GLN A 97 7.26 -17.29 3.75
N CYS A 98 8.46 -16.90 3.34
CA CYS A 98 8.84 -16.93 1.94
C CYS A 98 9.15 -18.36 1.51
N ASP A 99 8.50 -18.80 0.45
CA ASP A 99 8.54 -20.17 -0.04
C ASP A 99 8.78 -20.19 -1.55
N TYR A 100 9.08 -21.36 -2.10
CA TYR A 100 9.24 -21.54 -3.53
C TYR A 100 7.94 -21.20 -4.25
N SER A 101 8.05 -20.62 -5.45
CA SER A 101 6.90 -20.25 -6.27
C SER A 101 5.96 -21.41 -6.59
N ALA A 102 6.45 -22.66 -6.54
CA ALA A 102 5.63 -23.87 -6.71
C ALA A 102 4.64 -24.10 -5.54
N ASN A 103 4.96 -23.60 -4.35
CA ASN A 103 4.14 -23.76 -3.13
C ASN A 103 3.17 -22.59 -2.91
N VAL A 104 3.21 -21.56 -3.76
CA VAL A 104 2.45 -20.32 -3.59
C VAL A 104 1.61 -20.01 -4.82
N GLN A 105 0.29 -19.98 -4.64
CA GLN A 105 -0.66 -19.52 -5.66
C GLN A 105 -0.88 -18.01 -5.51
N CYS A 106 -0.32 -17.23 -6.44
CA CYS A 106 -0.65 -15.82 -6.57
C CYS A 106 -1.94 -15.71 -7.38
N ILE A 107 -3.00 -15.22 -6.75
CA ILE A 107 -4.30 -14.93 -7.38
C ILE A 107 -4.43 -13.45 -7.73
#